data_AF-A0AA43CUW2-F1
#
_entry.id   AF-A0AA43CUW2-F1
#
_cell.length_a   1.000
_cell.length_b   1.000
_cell.length_c   1.000
_cell.angle_alpha   90.00
_cell.angle_beta   90.00
_cell.angle_gamma   90.00
#
_symmetry.space_group_name_H-M   'P 1'
#
loop_
_entity.id
_entity.type
_entity.pdbx_description
1 polymer ?
#
loop_
_entity_poly.entity_id
_entity_poly.type
_entity_poly.pdbx_seq_one_letter_code
_entity_poly.pdbx_strand_id
1 'polypeptide(L)'
;MKQFLAAAAVLVLLSATAHAQVEGKRAGADQLARMQKNLGLSDEQVAQLHELRERGGSREEVRAVFTDEQWAMMQERRRQAKARSGKGQPGQYYSLPPESQAEKPDDG
;
A
#
# COMPACT_ATOMS: atom_id res chain seq x y z
N MET A 1 -31.96 3.22 39.45
CA MET A 1 -30.94 4.28 39.52
C MET A 1 -30.77 4.82 38.09
N LYS A 2 -31.51 5.86 37.67
CA LYS A 2 -31.09 7.28 37.60
C LYS A 2 -29.70 7.50 36.96
N GLN A 3 -29.72 7.73 35.64
CA GLN A 3 -28.97 8.71 34.80
C GLN A 3 -27.55 9.12 35.22
N PHE A 4 -26.58 9.10 34.29
CA PHE A 4 -25.73 10.26 33.93
C PHE A 4 -25.01 10.01 32.60
N LEU A 5 -25.15 10.97 31.68
CA LEU A 5 -24.30 11.16 30.50
C LEU A 5 -22.83 11.32 30.92
N ALA A 6 -21.92 10.81 30.11
CA ALA A 6 -20.59 11.39 29.96
C ALA A 6 -20.18 11.33 28.49
N ALA A 7 -20.57 12.37 27.76
CA ALA A 7 -19.93 12.75 26.51
C ALA A 7 -18.48 13.14 26.83
N ALA A 8 -17.51 12.39 26.28
CA ALA A 8 -16.12 12.83 26.22
C ALA A 8 -15.80 13.11 24.75
N ALA A 9 -16.14 14.32 24.32
CA ALA A 9 -15.64 14.90 23.08
C ALA A 9 -14.13 15.13 23.24
N VAL A 10 -13.33 14.19 22.78
CA VAL A 10 -11.88 14.36 22.68
C VAL A 10 -11.60 15.05 21.35
N LEU A 11 -11.60 16.38 21.39
CA LEU A 11 -11.20 17.24 20.27
C LEU A 11 -9.67 17.25 20.19
N VAL A 12 -9.10 16.32 19.45
CA VAL A 12 -7.68 16.34 19.13
C VAL A 12 -7.49 17.11 17.82
N LEU A 13 -7.14 18.39 17.97
CA LEU A 13 -6.58 19.20 16.89
C LEU A 13 -5.11 18.79 16.67
N LEU A 14 -4.87 17.88 15.74
CA LEU A 14 -3.56 17.76 15.10
C LEU A 14 -3.62 18.33 13.68
N SER A 15 -3.21 19.59 13.56
CA SER A 15 -2.82 20.19 12.28
C SER A 15 -1.41 19.71 11.94
N ALA A 16 -1.29 18.74 11.02
CA ALA A 16 -0.02 18.36 10.43
C ALA A 16 -0.19 17.98 8.95
N THR A 17 0.33 18.85 8.08
CA THR A 17 0.88 18.54 6.73
C THR A 17 0.03 17.66 5.79
N ALA A 18 -1.15 18.16 5.41
CA ALA A 18 -1.97 17.59 4.35
C ALA A 18 -1.47 17.96 2.93
N HIS A 19 -0.28 17.50 2.50
CA HIS A 19 0.08 17.57 1.07
C HIS A 19 0.74 16.32 0.47
N ALA A 20 1.07 15.28 1.24
CA ALA A 20 1.54 13.99 0.70
C ALA A 20 0.61 12.79 1.02
N GLN A 21 -0.35 12.96 1.94
CA GLN A 21 -1.25 11.87 2.35
C GLN A 21 -2.37 11.56 1.35
N VAL A 22 -2.77 12.50 0.50
CA VAL A 22 -3.96 12.34 -0.36
C VAL A 22 -3.70 11.37 -1.52
N GLU A 23 -2.49 11.36 -2.06
CA GLU A 23 -2.10 10.44 -3.14
C GLU A 23 -1.94 9.00 -2.66
N GLY A 24 -1.29 8.80 -1.50
CA GLY A 24 -1.12 7.48 -0.88
C GLY A 24 -2.43 6.83 -0.41
N LYS A 25 -3.41 7.64 0.04
CA LYS A 25 -4.73 7.14 0.45
C LYS A 25 -5.55 6.65 -0.76
N ARG A 26 -5.54 7.38 -1.87
CA ARG A 26 -6.24 6.98 -3.11
C ARG A 26 -5.66 5.69 -3.70
N ALA A 27 -4.33 5.62 -3.82
CA ALA A 27 -3.66 4.40 -4.29
C ALA A 27 -3.96 3.18 -3.40
N GLY A 28 -4.13 3.40 -2.09
CA GLY A 28 -4.51 2.37 -1.14
C GLY A 28 -5.95 1.87 -1.28
N ALA A 29 -6.90 2.79 -1.48
CA ALA A 29 -8.30 2.47 -1.69
C ALA A 29 -8.49 1.67 -2.99
N ASP A 30 -7.82 2.06 -4.08
CA ASP A 30 -7.87 1.34 -5.36
C ASP A 30 -7.31 -0.08 -5.24
N GLN A 31 -6.24 -0.25 -4.46
CA GLN A 31 -5.65 -1.55 -4.19
C GLN A 31 -6.61 -2.46 -3.40
N LEU A 32 -7.28 -1.91 -2.38
CA LEU A 32 -8.23 -2.65 -1.56
C LEU A 32 -9.47 -3.07 -2.35
N ALA A 33 -10.01 -2.17 -3.18
CA ALA A 33 -11.13 -2.49 -4.08
C ALA A 33 -10.80 -3.62 -5.07
N ARG A 34 -9.60 -3.60 -5.66
CA ARG A 34 -9.11 -4.69 -6.50
C ARG A 34 -8.99 -6.00 -5.72
N MET A 35 -8.49 -5.93 -4.48
CA MET A 35 -8.33 -7.10 -3.63
C MET A 35 -9.69 -7.69 -3.22
N GLN A 36 -10.67 -6.86 -2.89
CA GLN A 36 -12.04 -7.27 -2.58
C GLN A 36 -12.64 -8.08 -3.73
N LYS A 37 -12.60 -7.53 -4.95
CA LYS A 37 -13.12 -8.22 -6.15
C LYS A 37 -12.40 -9.53 -6.44
N ASN A 38 -11.07 -9.55 -6.27
CA ASN A 38 -10.25 -10.71 -6.67
C ASN A 38 -10.23 -11.84 -5.64
N LEU A 39 -10.44 -11.52 -4.36
CA LEU A 39 -10.43 -12.50 -3.27
C LEU A 39 -11.83 -12.78 -2.71
N GLY A 40 -12.87 -12.08 -3.20
CA GLY A 40 -14.23 -12.18 -2.68
C GLY A 40 -14.30 -11.78 -1.21
N LEU A 41 -13.69 -10.64 -0.85
CA LEU A 41 -13.72 -10.15 0.53
C LEU A 41 -15.11 -9.61 0.85
N SER A 42 -15.59 -9.93 2.05
CA SER A 42 -16.79 -9.30 2.61
C SER A 42 -16.53 -7.83 2.96
N ASP A 43 -17.60 -7.06 3.09
CA ASP A 43 -17.51 -5.65 3.47
C ASP A 43 -16.91 -5.48 4.88
N GLU A 44 -17.21 -6.41 5.79
CA GLU A 44 -16.62 -6.45 7.14
C GLU A 44 -15.10 -6.68 7.08
N GLN A 45 -14.63 -7.61 6.25
CA GLN A 45 -13.19 -7.85 6.06
C GLN A 45 -12.49 -6.63 5.44
N VAL A 46 -13.15 -5.94 4.51
CA VAL A 46 -12.63 -4.71 3.90
C VAL A 46 -12.50 -3.60 4.94
N ALA A 47 -13.51 -3.41 5.81
CA ALA A 47 -13.44 -2.45 6.90
C ALA A 47 -12.30 -2.75 7.87
N GLN A 48 -12.12 -4.02 8.27
CA GLN A 48 -11.02 -4.44 9.14
C GLN A 48 -9.64 -4.19 8.50
N LEU A 49 -9.49 -4.47 7.21
CA LEU A 49 -8.23 -4.21 6.49
C LEU A 49 -7.95 -2.72 6.33
N HIS A 50 -8.98 -1.89 6.16
CA HIS A 50 -8.85 -0.44 6.14
C HIS A 50 -8.32 0.07 7.50
N GLU A 51 -8.95 -0.37 8.59
CA GLU A 51 -8.55 0.01 9.95
C GLU A 51 -7.11 -0.45 10.28
N LEU A 52 -6.75 -1.68 9.92
CA LEU A 52 -5.39 -2.19 10.07
C LEU A 52 -4.39 -1.36 9.28
N ARG A 53 -4.74 -0.92 8.07
CA ARG A 53 -3.87 -0.05 7.27
C ARG A 53 -3.69 1.33 7.92
N GLU A 54 -4.76 1.91 8.46
CA GLU A 54 -4.71 3.23 9.09
C GLU A 54 -3.88 3.23 10.36
N ARG A 55 -3.97 2.16 11.18
CA ARG A 55 -3.18 2.04 12.41
C ARG A 55 -1.75 1.51 12.20
N GLY A 56 -1.44 0.97 11.02
CA GLY A 56 -0.16 0.30 10.76
C GLY A 56 -0.05 -1.11 11.35
N GLY A 57 -1.12 -1.90 11.29
CA GLY A 57 -1.22 -3.25 11.83
C GLY A 57 -0.18 -4.24 11.27
N SER A 58 0.11 -5.26 12.07
CA SER A 58 1.08 -6.31 11.77
C SER A 58 0.64 -7.23 10.63
N ARG A 59 1.59 -7.97 10.07
CA ARG A 59 1.33 -8.94 9.01
C ARG A 59 0.44 -10.08 9.51
N GLU A 60 0.59 -10.45 10.78
CA GLU A 60 -0.16 -11.48 11.47
C GLU A 60 -1.62 -11.05 11.66
N GLU A 61 -1.87 -9.80 12.07
CA GLU A 61 -3.22 -9.24 12.14
C GLU A 61 -3.89 -9.20 10.76
N VAL A 62 -3.15 -8.78 9.72
CA VAL A 62 -3.67 -8.79 8.35
C VAL A 62 -3.99 -10.22 7.90
N ARG A 63 -3.17 -11.23 8.24
CA ARG A 63 -3.45 -12.64 7.92
C ARG A 63 -4.73 -13.13 8.59
N ALA A 64 -4.99 -12.73 9.82
CA ALA A 64 -6.14 -13.18 10.60
C ALA A 64 -7.49 -12.74 10.01
N VAL A 65 -7.53 -11.68 9.21
CA VAL A 65 -8.75 -11.21 8.54
C VAL A 65 -9.19 -12.14 7.40
N PHE A 66 -8.24 -12.85 6.78
CA PHE A 66 -8.54 -13.74 5.65
C PHE A 66 -8.86 -15.16 6.12
N THR A 67 -9.75 -15.82 5.38
CA THR A 67 -9.86 -17.28 5.45
C THR A 67 -8.58 -17.94 4.89
N ASP A 68 -8.34 -19.20 5.25
CA ASP A 68 -7.16 -19.93 4.77
C ASP A 68 -7.14 -20.06 3.23
N GLU A 69 -8.31 -20.23 2.60
CA GLU A 69 -8.45 -20.28 1.13
C GLU A 69 -8.12 -18.92 0.48
N GLN A 70 -8.67 -17.83 1.02
CA GLN A 70 -8.38 -16.47 0.53
C GLN A 70 -6.89 -16.13 0.69
N TRP A 71 -6.29 -16.53 1.80
CA TRP A 71 -4.85 -16.35 2.05
C TRP A 71 -4.00 -17.14 1.07
N ALA A 72 -4.34 -18.41 0.82
CA ALA A 72 -3.65 -19.24 -0.17
C ALA A 72 -3.72 -18.63 -1.57
N MET A 73 -4.90 -18.18 -1.99
CA MET A 73 -5.08 -17.51 -3.28
C MET A 73 -4.25 -16.22 -3.39
N MET A 74 -4.22 -15.41 -2.33
CA MET A 74 -3.39 -14.20 -2.29
C MET A 74 -1.90 -14.53 -2.43
N GLN A 75 -1.42 -15.54 -1.71
CA GLN A 75 -0.02 -15.96 -1.71
C GLN A 75 0.40 -16.50 -3.08
N GLU A 76 -0.46 -17.26 -3.73
CA GLU A 76 -0.22 -17.80 -5.07
C GLU A 76 -0.11 -16.68 -6.11
N ARG A 77 -1.04 -15.71 -6.08
CA ARG A 77 -0.96 -14.52 -6.95
C ARG A 77 0.31 -13.70 -6.71
N ARG A 78 0.75 -13.57 -5.45
CA ARG A 78 2.03 -12.91 -5.11
C ARG A 78 3.22 -13.64 -5.69
N ARG A 79 3.24 -14.98 -5.65
CA ARG A 79 4.29 -15.79 -6.28
C ARG A 79 4.33 -15.59 -7.78
N GLN A 80 3.18 -15.61 -8.44
CA GLN A 80 3.07 -15.36 -9.89
C GLN A 80 3.54 -13.95 -10.27
N ALA A 81 3.15 -12.93 -9.50
CA ALA A 81 3.59 -11.56 -9.72
C ALA A 81 5.12 -11.43 -9.59
N LYS A 82 5.72 -12.05 -8.56
CA LYS A 82 7.18 -12.10 -8.39
C LYS A 82 7.88 -12.83 -9.53
N ALA A 83 7.35 -13.96 -9.98
CA ALA A 83 7.92 -14.73 -11.09
C ALA A 83 7.92 -13.94 -12.41
N ARG A 84 6.88 -13.12 -12.65
CA ARG A 84 6.80 -12.23 -13.82
C ARG A 84 7.74 -11.03 -13.68
N SER A 85 7.82 -10.45 -12.50
CA SER A 85 8.71 -9.31 -12.21
C SER A 85 10.19 -9.71 -12.27
N GLY A 86 10.55 -10.93 -11.86
CA GLY A 86 11.91 -11.46 -11.94
C GLY A 86 12.41 -11.79 -13.35
N LYS A 87 11.54 -11.79 -14.38
CA LYS A 87 11.91 -12.07 -15.79
C LYS A 87 11.99 -10.83 -16.69
N GLY A 88 11.77 -9.61 -16.18
CA GLY A 88 11.77 -8.43 -17.04
C GLY A 88 11.69 -7.11 -16.29
N GLN A 89 12.86 -6.60 -15.89
CA GLN A 89 13.37 -5.25 -16.18
C GLN A 89 14.64 -5.08 -15.33
N PRO A 90 15.85 -5.31 -15.87
CA PRO A 90 17.01 -4.62 -15.31
C PRO A 90 16.63 -3.13 -15.26
N GLY A 91 16.90 -2.49 -14.12
CA GLY A 91 16.55 -1.11 -13.91
C GLY A 91 16.91 -0.27 -15.14
N GLN A 92 16.06 0.70 -15.45
CA GLN A 92 16.40 1.86 -16.26
C GLN A 92 17.56 2.60 -15.55
N TYR A 93 18.73 1.98 -15.51
CA TYR A 93 19.99 2.55 -15.12
C TYR A 93 20.55 3.15 -16.40
N TYR A 94 20.38 4.46 -16.54
CA TYR A 94 21.06 5.33 -17.48
C TYR A 94 21.17 4.84 -18.94
N SER A 95 20.17 5.19 -19.75
CA SER A 95 20.47 5.57 -21.14
C SER A 95 20.73 7.08 -21.19
N LEU A 96 21.88 7.51 -20.64
CA LEU A 96 22.49 8.74 -21.15
C LEU A 96 22.90 8.43 -22.60
N PRO A 97 22.57 9.28 -23.59
CA PRO A 97 22.99 9.06 -24.96
C PRO A 97 24.52 8.92 -25.03
N PRO A 98 25.06 8.03 -25.88
CA PRO A 98 26.51 7.82 -26.02
C PRO A 98 27.29 9.06 -26.52
N GLU A 99 26.61 10.17 -26.79
CA GLU A 99 27.21 11.38 -27.35
C GLU A 99 27.75 12.38 -26.30
N SER A 100 27.68 12.10 -25.00
CA SER A 100 28.32 12.97 -23.99
C SER A 100 29.74 12.55 -23.62
N GLN A 101 30.42 11.71 -24.43
CA GLN A 101 31.82 11.31 -24.21
C GLN A 101 32.82 11.86 -25.24
N ALA A 102 32.41 12.81 -26.09
CA ALA A 102 33.32 13.69 -26.82
C ALA A 102 33.00 15.12 -26.34
N GLU A 103 33.88 15.97 -25.84
CA GLU A 103 35.34 16.05 -25.92
C GLU A 103 35.86 16.43 -24.53
N LYS A 104 36.99 15.85 -24.10
CA LYS A 104 37.84 16.58 -23.17
C LYS A 104 38.55 17.66 -24.00
N PRO A 105 38.54 18.94 -23.60
CA PRO A 105 39.40 19.92 -24.24
C PRO A 105 40.86 19.44 -24.12
N ASP A 106 41.57 19.63 -25.23
CA ASP A 106 43.01 19.41 -25.36
C ASP A 106 43.73 20.53 -24.58
N ASP A 107 44.16 20.21 -23.36
CA ASP A 107 44.97 21.12 -22.55
C ASP A 107 46.44 21.01 -23.03
N GLY A 108 46.76 21.73 -24.10
CA GLY A 108 48.16 22.00 -24.49
C GLY A 108 48.92 22.82 -23.47
#